data_AF-A0A0D2HSS9-F1
#
_entry.id   AF-A0A0D2HSS9-F1
#
_cell.length_a   1.000
_cell.length_b   1.000
_cell.length_c   1.000
_cell.angle_alpha   90.00
_cell.angle_beta   90.00
_cell.angle_gamma   90.00
#
_symmetry.space_group_name_H-M   'P 1'
#
loop_
_entity.id
_entity.type
_entity.pdbx_description
1 polymer ?
#
loop_
_entity_poly.entity_id
_entity_poly.type
_entity_poly.pdbx_seq_one_letter_code
_entity_poly.pdbx_strand_id
1 'polypeptide(L)' 'MSKENSINQGMTVLDVVHRFPSTEEVFRSYDQKAGVCVLCEALFETLEGFAGRFGIDLDELLNRLEKSPPGKST' A
#
# COMPACT_ATOMS: atom_id res chain seq x y z
N MET A 1 6.48 -12.40 -21.19
CA MET A 1 6.98 -11.12 -20.65
C MET A 1 5.94 -10.61 -19.67
N SER A 2 5.96 -11.11 -18.43
CA SER A 2 4.86 -10.92 -17.48
C SER A 2 5.02 -9.60 -16.73
N LYS A 3 4.45 -8.52 -17.27
CA LYS A 3 4.36 -7.19 -16.62
C LYS A 3 3.26 -7.12 -15.54
N GLU A 4 2.75 -8.27 -15.09
CA GLU A 4 1.58 -8.32 -14.21
C GLU A 4 1.89 -8.06 -12.73
N ASN A 5 3.14 -7.80 -12.32
CA ASN A 5 3.53 -7.71 -10.90
C ASN A 5 4.00 -6.33 -10.39
N SER A 6 3.88 -5.26 -11.17
CA SER A 6 4.27 -3.91 -10.71
C SER A 6 3.12 -3.22 -9.99
N ILE A 7 3.42 -2.64 -8.82
CA ILE A 7 2.48 -1.86 -8.01
C ILE A 7 2.34 -0.48 -8.66
N ASN A 8 1.12 -0.01 -8.87
CA ASN A 8 0.86 1.29 -9.48
C ASN A 8 -0.13 2.12 -8.65
N GLN A 9 -0.08 3.45 -8.82
CA GLN A 9 -0.85 4.42 -8.05
C GLN A 9 -2.38 4.24 -8.13
N GLY A 10 -2.88 3.63 -9.20
CA GLY A 10 -4.31 3.38 -9.41
C GLY A 10 -4.84 2.11 -8.76
N MET A 11 -3.96 1.27 -8.19
CA MET A 11 -4.39 0.07 -7.44
C MET A 11 -5.01 0.50 -6.11
N THR A 12 -6.01 -0.26 -5.64
CA THR A 12 -6.54 -0.03 -4.30
C THR A 12 -5.61 -0.57 -3.23
N VAL A 13 -5.67 -0.02 -2.01
CA VAL A 13 -4.94 -0.57 -0.86
C VAL A 13 -5.26 -2.05 -0.69
N LEU A 14 -6.53 -2.44 -0.83
CA LEU A 14 -6.98 -3.83 -0.82
C LEU A 14 -6.29 -4.69 -1.90
N ASP A 15 -6.25 -4.23 -3.15
CA ASP A 15 -5.59 -4.97 -4.24
C ASP A 15 -4.12 -5.23 -3.92
N VAL A 16 -3.44 -4.23 -3.34
CA VAL A 16 -2.02 -4.31 -3.03
C VAL A 16 -1.77 -5.27 -1.87
N VAL A 17 -2.50 -5.17 -0.75
CA VAL A 17 -2.30 -6.09 0.38
C VAL A 17 -2.73 -7.53 0.03
N HIS A 18 -3.76 -7.70 -0.80
CA HIS A 18 -4.19 -9.02 -1.24
C HIS A 18 -3.16 -9.70 -2.16
N ARG A 19 -2.57 -8.94 -3.09
CA ARG A 19 -1.57 -9.45 -4.05
C ARG A 19 -0.17 -9.53 -3.46
N PHE A 20 0.14 -8.66 -2.50
CA PHE A 20 1.45 -8.54 -1.86
C PHE A 20 1.27 -8.44 -0.33
N PRO A 21 1.00 -9.54 0.38
CA PRO A 21 0.67 -9.50 1.82
C PRO A 21 1.71 -8.81 2.70
N SER A 22 2.99 -8.89 2.35
CA SER A 22 4.07 -8.18 3.05
C SER A 22 3.98 -6.65 3.00
N THR A 23 3.16 -6.09 2.11
CA THR A 23 2.91 -4.64 2.05
C THR A 23 1.99 -4.17 3.18
N GLU A 24 1.24 -5.06 3.84
CA GLU A 24 0.38 -4.70 4.97
C GLU A 24 1.15 -3.95 6.07
N GLU A 25 2.38 -4.39 6.37
CA GLU A 25 3.25 -3.76 7.36
C GLU A 25 3.64 -2.32 6.96
N VAL A 26 3.81 -2.06 5.65
CA VAL A 26 4.08 -0.71 5.14
C VAL A 26 2.91 0.21 5.45
N PHE A 27 1.67 -0.22 5.21
CA PHE A 27 0.48 0.57 5.55
C PHE A 27 0.35 0.77 7.06
N ARG A 28 0.49 -0.29 7.86
CA ARG A 28 0.41 -0.20 9.33
C ARG A 28 1.46 0.72 9.94
N SER A 29 2.62 0.89 9.30
CA SER A 29 3.63 1.86 9.74
C SER A 29 3.13 3.31 9.78
N TYR A 30 2.04 3.62 9.07
CA TYR A 30 1.41 4.94 9.08
C TYR A 30 0.29 5.07 10.12
N ASP A 31 -0.17 3.99 10.77
CA ASP A 31 -1.27 4.03 11.75
C ASP A 31 -0.98 5.03 12.88
N GLN A 32 0.24 5.00 13.42
CA GLN A 32 0.65 5.89 14.50
C GLN A 32 0.70 7.36 14.06
N LYS A 33 1.12 7.63 12.81
CA LYS A 33 1.18 8.98 12.26
C LYS A 33 -0.22 9.53 11.92
N ALA A 34 -1.11 8.67 11.43
CA ALA A 34 -2.48 9.02 11.08
C ALA A 34 -3.40 9.13 12.31
N GLY A 35 -3.03 8.49 13.42
CA GLY A 35 -3.86 8.43 14.64
C GLY A 35 -5.07 7.52 14.50
N VAL A 36 -5.17 6.78 13.40
CA VAL A 36 -6.26 5.86 13.04
C VAL A 36 -5.68 4.65 12.32
N CYS A 37 -6.44 3.56 12.26
CA CYS A 37 -6.10 2.42 11.41
C CYS A 37 -6.24 2.82 9.94
N VAL A 38 -5.13 3.06 9.24
CA VAL A 38 -5.15 3.56 7.85
C VAL A 38 -5.74 2.52 6.89
N LEU A 39 -5.54 1.24 7.18
CA LEU A 39 -6.17 0.14 6.44
C LEU A 39 -7.68 0.13 6.62
N CYS A 40 -8.18 0.46 7.81
CA CYS A 40 -9.62 0.46 8.08
C CYS A 40 -10.31 1.65 7.39
N GLU A 41 -9.63 2.81 7.40
CA GLU A 41 -10.16 4.07 6.88
C GLU A 41 -10.05 4.21 5.36
N ALA A 42 -9.09 3.53 4.73
CA ALA A 42 -8.74 3.71 3.33
C ALA A 42 -8.52 2.40 2.55
N LEU A 43 -9.08 1.28 3.02
CA LEU A 43 -8.92 -0.04 2.38
C LEU A 43 -9.27 -0.05 0.89
N PHE A 44 -10.33 0.69 0.53
CA PHE A 44 -10.88 0.74 -0.82
C PHE A 44 -10.40 1.95 -1.63
N GLU A 45 -9.55 2.79 -1.04
CA GLU A 45 -8.94 3.94 -1.74
C GLU A 45 -7.82 3.47 -2.66
N THR A 46 -7.56 4.24 -3.72
CA THR A 46 -6.35 4.06 -4.56
C THR A 46 -5.11 4.46 -3.76
N LEU A 47 -3.92 4.00 -4.16
CA LEU A 47 -2.68 4.45 -3.54
C LEU A 47 -2.48 5.97 -3.66
N GLU A 48 -2.89 6.57 -4.78
CA GLU A 48 -2.91 8.03 -4.96
C GLU A 48 -3.86 8.70 -3.95
N GLY A 49 -5.09 8.20 -3.81
CA GLY A 49 -6.08 8.72 -2.87
C GLY A 49 -5.63 8.57 -1.42
N PHE A 50 -5.06 7.41 -1.08
CA PHE A 50 -4.46 7.13 0.22
C PHE A 50 -3.33 8.12 0.55
N ALA A 51 -2.41 8.33 -0.39
CA ALA A 51 -1.29 9.24 -0.23
C ALA A 51 -1.78 10.68 -0.02
N GLY A 52 -2.73 11.14 -0.83
CA GLY A 52 -3.35 12.45 -0.68
C GLY A 52 -4.08 12.63 0.65
N ARG A 53 -4.85 11.62 1.08
CA ARG A 53 -5.65 11.66 2.31
C ARG A 53 -4.80 11.76 3.57
N PHE A 54 -3.66 11.08 3.62
CA PHE A 54 -2.78 11.04 4.79
C PHE A 54 -1.54 11.96 4.67
N GLY A 55 -1.42 12.74 3.59
CA GLY A 55 -0.27 13.62 3.35
C GLY A 55 1.04 12.84 3.25
N ILE A 56 1.02 11.70 2.56
CA ILE A 56 2.16 10.84 2.29
C ILE A 56 2.66 11.13 0.87
N ASP A 57 3.97 11.11 0.66
CA ASP A 57 4.54 11.21 -0.67
C ASP A 57 4.25 9.93 -1.48
N LEU A 58 3.59 10.10 -2.62
CA LEU A 58 3.14 8.96 -3.44
C LEU A 58 4.33 8.17 -4.02
N ASP A 59 5.38 8.85 -4.45
CA ASP A 59 6.59 8.22 -5.00
C ASP A 59 7.32 7.40 -3.90
N GLU A 60 7.43 7.96 -2.70
CA GLU A 60 7.98 7.25 -1.53
C GLU A 60 7.14 6.02 -1.18
N LEU A 61 5.81 6.16 -1.15
CA LEU A 61 4.90 5.05 -0.89
C LEU A 61 5.09 3.92 -1.91
N LEU A 62 5.05 4.23 -3.21
CA LEU A 62 5.23 3.24 -4.27
C LEU A 62 6.58 2.54 -4.16
N ASN A 63 7.66 3.30 -3.94
CA ASN A 63 9.01 2.75 -3.78
C ASN A 63 9.12 1.82 -2.56
N ARG A 64 8.47 2.16 -1.43
CA ARG A 64 8.42 1.29 -0.25
C ARG A 64 7.64 0.01 -0.52
N LEU A 65 6.51 0.10 -1.23
CA LEU A 65 5.68 -1.05 -1.57
C LEU A 65 6.39 -2.00 -2.54
N GLU A 66 7.08 -1.48 -3.56
CA GLU A 66 7.86 -2.30 -4.50
C GLU A 66 9.05 -3.00 -3.84
N LYS A 67 9.61 -2.42 -2.78
CA LYS A 67 10.70 -3.02 -1.99
C LYS A 67 10.23 -4.10 -1.02
N SER A 68 8.93 -4.18 -0.73
CA SER A 68 8.36 -5.28 0.05
C SER A 68 8.12 -6.48 -0.87
N PRO A 69 8.96 -7.54 -0.81
CA PRO A 69 8.80 -8.69 -1.69
C PRO A 69 7.44 -9.36 -1.45
N PRO A 70 6.89 -10.10 -2.44
CA PRO A 70 5.68 -10.88 -2.23
C PRO A 70 5.91 -11.86 -1.07
N GLY A 71 5.22 -11.61 0.04
CA GLY A 71 5.26 -12.46 1.22
C GLY A 71 4.84 -13.87 0.86
N LYS A 72 5.67 -14.85 1.20
CA LYS A 72 5.29 -16.26 1.10
C LYS A 72 4.16 -16.48 2.10
N SER A 73 2.94 -16.73 1.62
CA SER A 73 1.89 -17.31 2.45
C SER A 73 2.33 -18.73 2.82
N THR A 74 2.89 -18.90 4.02
CA THR A 74 3.09 -20.20 4.67
C THR A 74 1.98 -20.46 5.67
#